data_AF-A0AAE8LI05-F1
#
_entry.id   AF-A0AAE8LI05-F1
#
_cell.length_a   1.000
_cell.length_b   1.000
_cell.length_c   1.000
_cell.angle_alpha   90.00
_cell.angle_beta   90.00
_cell.angle_gamma   90.00
#
_symmetry.space_group_name_H-M   'P 1'
#
loop_
_entity.id
_entity.type
_entity.pdbx_description
1 polymer ?
#
loop_
_entity_poly.entity_id
_entity_poly.type
_entity_poly.pdbx_seq_one_letter_code
_entity_poly.pdbx_strand_id
1 'polypeptide(L)' 'MSEFVQAAILAVIKRAPIWIRQDLTSKDLGARVRAEESLAMIIADAIRKQGEQAE' A
#
# COMPACT_ATOMS: atom_id res chain seq x y z
N MET A 1 13.94 -0.73 9.94
CA MET A 1 12.48 -0.80 9.74
C MET A 1 11.92 -1.58 10.91
N SER A 2 10.93 -1.07 11.66
CA SER A 2 10.37 -1.85 12.78
C SER A 2 9.54 -3.01 12.25
N GLU A 3 9.45 -4.11 13.00
CA GLU A 3 8.63 -5.27 12.65
C GLU A 3 7.16 -4.88 12.46
N PHE A 4 6.67 -3.89 13.22
CA PHE A 4 5.32 -3.32 13.06
C PHE A 4 5.11 -2.67 11.68
N VAL A 5 6.04 -1.85 11.22
CA VAL A 5 5.94 -1.21 9.89
C VAL A 5 5.95 -2.26 8.77
N GLN A 6 6.79 -3.29 8.90
CA GLN A 6 6.81 -4.39 7.94
C GLN A 6 5.48 -5.15 7.93
N ALA A 7 4.91 -5.44 9.09
CA ALA A 7 3.62 -6.11 9.22
C ALA A 7 2.48 -5.28 8.60
N ALA A 8 2.48 -3.95 8.81
CA ALA A 8 1.53 -3.03 8.20
C ALA A 8 1.57 -3.08 6.66
N ILE A 9 2.79 -2.97 6.10
CA ILE A 9 3.00 -3.01 4.65
C ILE A 9 2.51 -4.35 4.07
N LEU A 10 2.89 -5.47 4.69
CA LEU A 10 2.47 -6.80 4.24
C LEU A 10 0.95 -6.98 4.33
N ALA A 11 0.30 -6.47 5.37
CA ALA A 11 -1.15 -6.50 5.50
C ALA A 11 -1.86 -5.72 4.38
N VAL A 12 -1.34 -4.54 4.03
CA VAL A 12 -1.85 -3.74 2.90
C VAL A 12 -1.65 -4.47 1.57
N ILE A 13 -0.44 -4.96 1.31
CA ILE A 13 -0.15 -5.70 0.06
C ILE A 13 -1.05 -6.94 -0.06
N LYS A 14 -1.32 -7.66 1.03
CA LYS A 14 -2.18 -8.84 1.03
C LYS A 14 -3.64 -8.50 0.71
N ARG A 15 -4.09 -7.30 1.10
CA ARG A 15 -5.46 -6.78 0.89
C ARG A 15 -5.56 -5.82 -0.30
N ALA A 16 -4.49 -5.63 -1.07
CA ALA A 16 -4.48 -4.69 -2.18
C ALA A 16 -5.60 -5.02 -3.19
N PRO A 17 -6.43 -4.03 -3.57
CA PRO A 17 -7.49 -4.20 -4.57
C PRO A 17 -6.98 -4.79 -5.88
N ILE A 18 -7.83 -5.56 -6.56
CA ILE A 18 -7.47 -6.24 -7.82
C ILE A 18 -7.05 -5.23 -8.90
N TRP A 19 -7.69 -4.07 -8.97
CA TRP A 19 -7.38 -3.03 -9.94
C TRP A 19 -5.96 -2.47 -9.74
N ILE A 20 -5.48 -2.32 -8.49
CA ILE A 20 -4.10 -1.88 -8.20
C ILE A 20 -3.11 -2.91 -8.75
N ARG A 21 -3.38 -4.21 -8.55
CA ARG A 21 -2.51 -5.27 -9.06
C ARG A 21 -2.46 -5.29 -10.59
N GLN A 22 -3.60 -5.06 -11.24
CA GLN A 22 -3.69 -4.97 -12.70
C GLN A 22 -2.92 -3.76 -13.22
N ASP A 23 -3.15 -2.58 -12.65
CA ASP A 23 -2.49 -1.35 -13.08
C ASP A 23 -0.97 -1.38 -12.83
N LEU A 24 -0.50 -1.97 -11.73
CA LEU A 24 0.93 -2.18 -11.46
C LEU A 24 1.63 -3.05 -12.51
N THR A 25 0.89 -3.97 -13.13
CA THR A 25 1.41 -4.86 -14.18
C THR A 25 1.13 -4.36 -15.60
N SER A 26 0.33 -3.30 -15.74
CA SER A 26 -0.04 -2.69 -17.02
C SER A 26 1.18 -2.24 -17.81
N LYS A 27 1.13 -2.15 -19.14
CA LYS A 27 2.21 -1.53 -19.92
C LYS A 27 2.08 -0.01 -20.00
N ASP A 28 0.93 0.52 -19.61
CA ASP A 28 0.65 1.95 -19.57
C ASP A 28 1.33 2.58 -18.34
N LEU A 29 2.23 3.53 -18.59
CA LEU A 29 2.97 4.21 -17.52
C LEU A 29 2.03 5.01 -16.62
N GLY A 30 1.00 5.63 -17.17
CA GLY A 30 0.01 6.39 -16.39
C GLY A 30 -0.74 5.51 -15.40
N ALA A 31 -1.22 4.34 -15.84
CA ALA A 31 -1.87 3.35 -14.99
C ALA A 31 -0.94 2.87 -13.86
N ARG A 32 0.31 2.52 -14.18
CA ARG A 32 1.30 2.13 -13.15
C ARG A 32 1.49 3.20 -12.10
N VAL A 33 1.75 4.44 -12.52
CA VAL A 33 1.98 5.57 -11.61
C VAL A 33 0.77 5.76 -10.68
N ARG A 34 -0.46 5.77 -11.22
CA ARG A 34 -1.66 5.90 -10.39
C ARG A 34 -1.79 4.77 -9.37
N ALA A 35 -1.44 3.54 -9.74
CA ALA A 35 -1.49 2.41 -8.83
C ALA A 35 -0.42 2.50 -7.74
N GLU A 36 0.80 2.95 -8.07
CA GLU A 36 1.88 3.18 -7.12
C GLU A 36 1.51 4.28 -6.11
N GLU A 37 0.99 5.42 -6.58
CA GLU A 37 0.54 6.53 -5.74
C GLU A 37 -0.60 6.10 -4.79
N SER A 38 -1.57 5.38 -5.34
CA SER A 38 -2.70 4.86 -4.55
C SER A 38 -2.23 3.85 -3.50
N LEU A 39 -1.32 2.94 -3.87
CA LEU A 39 -0.75 1.97 -2.94
C LEU A 39 0.05 2.67 -1.83
N ALA A 40 0.83 3.69 -2.17
CA ALA A 40 1.59 4.49 -1.21
C ALA A 40 0.65 5.20 -0.20
N MET A 41 -0.47 5.77 -0.67
CA MET A 41 -1.47 6.37 0.23
C MET A 41 -2.08 5.36 1.20
N ILE A 42 -2.43 4.16 0.72
CA ILE A 42 -3.01 3.11 1.57
C ILE A 42 -1.98 2.62 2.61
N ILE A 43 -0.72 2.46 2.21
CA ILE A 43 0.36 2.08 3.13
C ILE A 43 0.57 3.17 4.19
N ALA A 44 0.63 4.44 3.79
CA ALA A 44 0.81 5.56 4.71
C ALA A 44 -0.34 5.64 5.73
N ASP A 45 -1.58 5.42 5.29
CA ASP A 45 -2.75 5.37 6.18
C ASP A 45 -2.70 4.19 7.15
N ALA A 46 -2.28 3.00 6.68
CA ALA A 46 -2.13 1.83 7.54
C ALA A 46 -1.03 2.00 8.60
N ILE A 47 0.11 2.59 8.23
CA ILE A 47 1.20 2.87 9.16
C ILE A 47 0.76 3.88 10.22
N ARG A 48 0.08 4.97 9.82
CA ARG A 48 -0.46 5.98 10.75
C ARG A 48 -1.44 5.36 11.73
N LYS A 49 -2.40 4.55 11.25
CA LYS A 49 -3.37 3.85 12.10
C LYS A 49 -2.72 2.89 13.09
N GLN A 50 -1.65 2.19 12.71
CA GLN A 50 -0.92 1.32 13.65
C GLN A 50 -0.13 2.11 14.69
N GLY A 51 0.39 3.29 14.33
CA GLY A 51 1.00 4.21 15.28
C GLY A 51 0.01 4.74 16.31
N GLU A 52 -1.19 5.13 15.86
CA GLU A 52 -2.29 5.61 16.72
C GLU A 52 -2.85 4.51 17.66
N GLN A 53 -2.76 3.23 17.27
CA GLN A 53 -3.19 2.09 18.10
C GLN A 53 -2.17 1.70 19.18
N ALA A 54 -0.95 2.24 19.13
CA ALA A 54 0.13 1.94 20.06
C ALA A 54 0.29 3.01 21.17
N GLU A 55 -0.50 4.08 21.13
CA GLU A 55 -0.64 5.11 22.18
C GLU A 55 -1.84 4.83 23.08
#